data_AF-A0A7G9R373-F1
#
_entry.id   AF-A0A7G9R373-F1
#
_cell.length_a   1.000
_cell.length_b   1.000
_cell.length_c   1.000
_cell.angle_alpha   90.00
_cell.angle_beta   90.00
_cell.angle_gamma   90.00
#
_symmetry.space_group_name_H-M   'P 1'
#
loop_
_entity.id
_entity.type
_entity.pdbx_description
1 polymer ?
#
loop_
_entity_poly.entity_id
_entity_poly.type
_entity_poly.pdbx_seq_one_letter_code
_entity_poly.pdbx_strand_id
1 'polypeptide(L)'
;MSVVPGDPGSFAAAASTLAAAGRRLGASAPPLATALADLGEGWAGRVSVHTRRRGADLAEATTSAATELERVARLLQDRAGDLSELHARGRALHERAATAGLELRDGRVVPGYGVRGEADEATDAGRRERAVRLQGELDLLLAQHRRRRDFVLDELRASAARLTTLSDALRRG
;
A
#
# COMPACT_ATOMS: atom_id res chain seq x y z
N MET A 1 -19.39 -2.78 -10.88
CA MET A 1 -18.21 -3.29 -10.11
C MET A 1 -16.95 -2.71 -10.74
N SER A 2 -15.95 -2.35 -9.92
CA SER A 2 -14.66 -1.83 -10.44
C SER A 2 -13.94 -2.92 -11.23
N VAL A 3 -13.34 -2.56 -12.37
CA VAL A 3 -12.52 -3.47 -13.20
C VAL A 3 -11.15 -3.70 -12.56
N VAL A 4 -10.77 -2.84 -11.61
CA VAL A 4 -9.53 -2.95 -10.84
C VAL A 4 -9.88 -3.54 -9.47
N PRO A 5 -9.26 -4.67 -9.08
CA PRO A 5 -9.46 -5.25 -7.76
C PRO A 5 -8.87 -4.43 -6.62
N GLY A 6 -9.47 -4.55 -5.43
CA GLY A 6 -8.99 -3.94 -4.19
C GLY A 6 -9.81 -2.73 -3.76
N ASP A 7 -9.62 -2.34 -2.49
CA ASP A 7 -10.30 -1.20 -1.90
C ASP A 7 -9.27 -0.17 -1.38
N PRO A 8 -9.23 1.05 -1.95
CA PRO A 8 -8.38 2.13 -1.44
C PRO A 8 -8.64 2.47 0.03
N GLY A 9 -9.89 2.39 0.48
CA GLY A 9 -10.28 2.72 1.85
C GLY A 9 -9.58 1.84 2.87
N SER A 10 -9.51 0.54 2.60
CA SER A 10 -8.80 -0.45 3.42
C SER A 10 -7.30 -0.13 3.55
N PHE A 11 -6.63 0.30 2.47
CA PHE A 11 -5.23 0.72 2.51
C PHE A 11 -5.02 2.00 3.33
N ALA A 12 -5.88 3.01 3.13
CA ALA A 12 -5.82 4.26 3.88
C ALA A 12 -6.10 4.07 5.39
N ALA A 13 -7.03 3.18 5.73
CA ALA A 13 -7.32 2.82 7.12
C ALA A 13 -6.10 2.14 7.77
N ALA A 14 -5.51 1.13 7.11
CA ALA A 14 -4.31 0.46 7.58
C ALA A 14 -3.12 1.44 7.74
N ALA A 15 -2.92 2.33 6.76
CA ALA A 15 -1.92 3.39 6.82
C ALA A 15 -2.10 4.26 8.08
N SER A 16 -3.34 4.69 8.34
CA SER A 16 -3.68 5.52 9.49
C SER A 16 -3.39 4.81 10.82
N THR A 17 -3.73 3.53 10.92
CA THR A 17 -3.44 2.70 12.11
C THR A 17 -1.94 2.57 12.34
N LEU A 18 -1.16 2.26 11.30
CA LEU A 18 0.30 2.14 11.42
C LEU A 18 0.96 3.47 11.79
N ALA A 19 0.53 4.58 11.18
CA ALA A 19 1.05 5.90 11.50
C ALA A 19 0.73 6.28 12.96
N ALA A 20 -0.47 5.95 13.46
CA ALA A 20 -0.83 6.19 14.84
C ALA A 20 0.01 5.34 15.81
N ALA A 21 0.27 4.08 15.48
CA ALA A 21 1.14 3.21 16.28
C ALA A 21 2.60 3.71 16.28
N GLY A 22 3.13 4.09 15.11
CA GLY A 22 4.46 4.67 14.96
C GLY A 22 4.64 5.92 15.81
N ARG A 23 3.70 6.87 15.74
CA ARG A 23 3.74 8.08 16.58
C ARG A 23 3.71 7.79 18.08
N ARG A 24 2.88 6.83 18.52
CA ARG A 24 2.81 6.44 19.94
C ARG A 24 4.13 5.83 20.43
N LEU A 25 4.75 4.97 19.62
CA LEU A 25 6.05 4.39 19.93
C LEU A 25 7.15 5.46 19.93
N GLY A 26 7.17 6.31 18.90
CA GLY A 26 8.13 7.41 18.77
C GLY A 26 8.04 8.42 19.93
N ALA A 27 6.84 8.69 20.44
CA ALA A 27 6.65 9.53 21.61
C ALA A 27 7.15 8.89 22.93
N SER A 28 7.30 7.57 22.95
CA SER A 28 7.72 6.82 24.16
C SER A 28 9.24 6.69 24.29
N ALA A 29 10.00 6.82 23.19
CA ALA A 29 11.45 6.64 23.19
C ALA A 29 12.23 7.78 23.90
N PRO A 30 11.93 9.08 23.69
CA PRO A 30 12.66 10.16 24.34
C PRO A 30 12.55 10.16 25.88
N PRO A 31 11.35 10.00 26.49
CA PRO A 31 11.24 9.91 27.95
C PRO A 31 12.03 8.74 28.54
N LEU A 32 12.07 7.59 27.84
CA LEU A 32 12.87 6.44 28.25
C LEU A 32 14.36 6.77 28.24
N ALA A 33 14.85 7.41 27.18
CA ALA A 33 16.26 7.81 27.08
C ALA A 33 16.66 8.81 28.17
N THR A 34 15.82 9.80 28.47
CA THR A 34 16.03 10.75 29.57
C THR A 34 16.08 10.02 30.92
N ALA A 35 15.09 9.17 31.21
CA ALA A 35 15.05 8.44 32.48
C ALA A 35 16.30 7.55 32.70
N LEU A 36 16.85 6.96 31.63
CA LEU A 36 18.07 6.16 31.69
C LEU A 36 19.33 7.00 31.89
N ALA A 37 19.35 8.22 31.36
CA ALA A 37 20.43 9.17 31.60
C ALA A 37 20.44 9.61 33.07
N ASP A 38 19.28 9.99 33.60
CA ASP A 38 19.08 10.40 35.00
C ASP A 38 19.45 9.26 35.98
N LEU A 39 19.14 8.02 35.62
CA LEU A 39 19.52 6.84 36.41
C LEU A 39 21.03 6.68 36.58
N GLY A 40 21.83 7.27 35.68
CA GLY A 40 23.29 7.27 35.78
C GLY A 40 23.80 8.23 36.86
N GLU A 41 23.01 9.22 37.27
CA GLU A 41 23.36 10.16 38.32
C GLU A 41 23.15 9.50 39.70
N GLY A 42 24.24 9.31 40.44
CA GLY A 42 24.19 8.72 41.78
C GLY A 42 24.15 7.18 41.84
N TRP A 43 23.99 6.48 40.71
CA TRP A 43 24.10 5.02 40.65
C TRP A 43 25.28 4.56 39.80
N ALA A 44 26.41 4.28 40.47
CA ALA A 44 27.64 3.80 39.84
C ALA A 44 27.78 2.26 39.92
N GLY A 45 28.60 1.70 39.02
CA GLY A 45 28.99 0.28 39.04
C GLY A 45 28.53 -0.52 37.81
N ARG A 46 28.95 -1.79 37.75
CA ARG A 46 28.74 -2.68 36.59
C ARG A 46 27.26 -2.88 36.24
N VAL A 47 26.41 -2.99 37.25
CA VAL A 47 24.96 -3.18 37.07
C VAL A 47 24.31 -1.93 36.46
N SER A 48 24.69 -0.74 36.92
CA SER A 48 24.23 0.54 36.33
C SER A 48 24.60 0.67 34.85
N VAL A 49 25.84 0.34 34.50
CA VAL A 49 26.29 0.35 33.09
C VAL A 49 25.48 -0.62 32.24
N HIS A 50 25.25 -1.84 32.74
CA HIS A 50 24.46 -2.86 32.02
C HIS A 50 23.00 -2.42 31.82
N THR A 51 22.35 -1.89 32.85
CA THR A 51 20.98 -1.39 32.77
C THR A 51 20.85 -0.23 31.78
N ARG A 52 21.75 0.75 31.82
CA ARG A 52 21.74 1.88 30.88
C ARG A 52 21.97 1.44 29.45
N ARG A 53 22.87 0.48 29.22
CA ARG A 53 23.08 -0.10 27.88
C ARG A 53 21.83 -0.79 27.36
N ARG A 54 21.21 -1.65 28.15
CA ARG A 54 19.94 -2.32 27.77
C ARG A 54 18.83 -1.33 27.49
N GLY A 55 18.72 -0.29 28.30
CA GLY A 55 17.76 0.78 28.07
C GLY A 55 18.03 1.59 26.80
N ALA A 56 19.30 1.87 26.48
CA ALA A 56 19.68 2.52 25.23
C ALA A 56 19.31 1.63 24.02
N ASP A 57 19.61 0.33 24.09
CA ASP A 57 19.23 -0.65 23.06
C ASP A 57 17.70 -0.70 22.88
N LEU A 58 16.94 -0.62 23.98
CA LEU A 58 15.47 -0.57 23.96
C LEU A 58 14.94 0.72 23.32
N ALA A 59 15.53 1.88 23.62
CA ALA A 59 15.16 3.17 23.04
C ALA A 59 15.46 3.22 21.53
N GLU A 60 16.60 2.67 21.11
CA GLU A 60 16.97 2.54 19.70
C GLU A 60 16.02 1.62 18.93
N ALA A 61 15.71 0.44 19.50
CA ALA A 61 14.75 -0.48 18.91
C ALA A 61 13.35 0.12 18.81
N THR A 62 12.91 0.90 19.80
CA THR A 62 11.62 1.61 19.79
C THR A 62 11.58 2.66 18.68
N THR A 63 12.65 3.46 18.55
CA THR A 63 12.77 4.49 17.51
C THR A 63 12.78 3.87 16.10
N SER A 64 13.49 2.75 15.95
CA SER A 64 13.56 2.00 14.69
C SER A 64 12.21 1.41 14.31
N ALA A 65 11.48 0.84 15.28
CA ALA A 65 10.14 0.31 15.05
C ALA A 65 9.15 1.42 14.67
N ALA A 66 9.19 2.57 15.36
CA ALA A 66 8.37 3.73 15.03
C ALA A 66 8.63 4.21 13.58
N THR A 67 9.90 4.36 13.21
CA THR A 67 10.31 4.79 11.86
C THR A 67 9.82 3.83 10.78
N GLU A 68 9.94 2.52 11.01
CA GLU A 68 9.48 1.51 10.05
C GLU A 68 7.96 1.51 9.89
N LEU A 69 7.21 1.67 10.99
CA LEU A 69 5.75 1.78 10.95
C LEU A 69 5.29 3.02 10.17
N GLU A 70 5.95 4.16 10.35
CA GLU A 70 5.67 5.37 9.57
C GLU A 70 6.01 5.21 8.10
N ARG A 71 7.12 4.52 7.78
CA ARG A 71 7.50 4.23 6.39
C ARG A 71 6.44 3.37 5.71
N VAL A 72 5.99 2.29 6.35
CA VAL A 72 4.92 1.43 5.81
C VAL A 72 3.60 2.19 5.71
N ALA A 73 3.27 3.04 6.69
CA ALA A 73 2.08 3.87 6.61
C ALA A 73 2.07 4.77 5.37
N ARG A 74 3.19 5.46 5.08
CA ARG A 74 3.33 6.27 3.85
C ARG A 74 3.16 5.43 2.59
N LEU A 75 3.83 4.28 2.52
CA LEU A 75 3.69 3.35 1.38
C LEU A 75 2.25 2.93 1.14
N LEU A 76 1.49 2.59 2.20
CA LEU A 76 0.09 2.19 2.08
C LEU A 76 -0.81 3.37 1.68
N GLN A 77 -0.52 4.57 2.17
CA GLN A 77 -1.25 5.79 1.80
C GLN A 77 -1.04 6.12 0.32
N ASP A 78 0.21 6.06 -0.16
CA ASP A 78 0.53 6.26 -1.58
C ASP A 78 -0.19 5.21 -2.44
N ARG A 79 -0.22 3.96 -1.97
CA ARG A 79 -0.94 2.88 -2.66
C ARG A 79 -2.45 3.12 -2.71
N ALA A 80 -3.05 3.67 -1.66
CA ALA A 80 -4.47 4.04 -1.64
C ALA A 80 -4.77 5.11 -2.70
N GLY A 81 -3.89 6.11 -2.84
CA GLY A 81 -3.97 7.13 -3.88
C GLY A 81 -3.87 6.53 -5.29
N ASP A 82 -2.83 5.73 -5.52
CA ASP A 82 -2.62 5.00 -6.78
C ASP A 82 -3.80 4.12 -7.18
N LEU A 83 -4.41 3.43 -6.22
CA LEU A 83 -5.54 2.55 -6.50
C LEU A 83 -6.80 3.35 -6.81
N SER A 84 -7.00 4.48 -6.12
CA SER A 84 -8.10 5.42 -6.42
C SER A 84 -7.97 5.99 -7.84
N GLU A 85 -6.75 6.33 -8.27
CA GLU A 85 -6.49 6.78 -9.63
C GLU A 85 -6.78 5.67 -10.67
N LEU A 86 -6.31 4.44 -10.42
CA LEU A 86 -6.61 3.30 -11.29
C LEU A 86 -8.12 3.01 -11.37
N HIS A 87 -8.85 3.17 -10.27
CA HIS A 87 -10.32 3.06 -10.25
C HIS A 87 -10.97 4.14 -11.12
N ALA A 88 -10.51 5.38 -11.02
CA ALA A 88 -11.02 6.49 -11.84
C ALA A 88 -10.76 6.24 -13.35
N ARG A 89 -9.54 5.81 -13.70
CA ARG A 89 -9.18 5.43 -15.08
C ARG A 89 -10.03 4.25 -15.57
N GLY A 90 -10.28 3.25 -14.73
CA GLY A 90 -11.13 2.11 -15.04
C GLY A 90 -12.59 2.52 -15.31
N ARG A 91 -13.15 3.45 -14.53
CA ARG A 91 -14.49 4.03 -14.77
C ARG A 91 -14.54 4.78 -16.10
N ALA A 92 -13.57 5.63 -16.38
CA ALA A 92 -13.49 6.37 -17.64
C ALA A 92 -13.36 5.43 -18.85
N LEU A 93 -12.63 4.31 -18.72
CA LEU A 93 -12.56 3.29 -19.76
C LEU A 93 -13.90 2.58 -19.96
N HIS A 94 -14.61 2.28 -18.88
CA HIS A 94 -15.94 1.68 -18.93
C HIS A 94 -16.95 2.59 -19.62
N GLU A 95 -16.97 3.88 -19.30
CA GLU A 95 -17.83 4.89 -19.92
C GLU A 95 -17.55 5.06 -21.43
N ARG A 96 -16.27 5.04 -21.83
CA ARG A 96 -15.88 5.08 -23.24
C ARG A 96 -16.29 3.82 -24.01
N ALA A 97 -16.17 2.65 -23.39
CA ALA A 97 -16.66 1.42 -24.00
C ALA A 97 -18.18 1.44 -24.17
N ALA A 98 -18.93 1.86 -23.14
CA ALA A 98 -20.38 1.96 -23.20
C ALA A 98 -20.84 2.91 -24.33
N THR A 99 -20.20 4.08 -24.46
CA THR A 99 -20.46 5.03 -25.56
C THR A 99 -20.20 4.42 -26.95
N ALA A 100 -19.28 3.45 -27.04
CA ALA A 100 -18.98 2.73 -28.28
C ALA A 100 -19.87 1.50 -28.53
N GLY A 101 -20.86 1.22 -27.69
CA GLY A 101 -21.68 0.00 -27.75
C GLY A 101 -20.92 -1.27 -27.33
N LEU A 102 -19.88 -1.10 -26.52
CA LEU A 102 -19.04 -2.17 -25.98
C LEU A 102 -19.23 -2.24 -24.47
N GLU A 103 -18.96 -3.41 -23.89
CA GLU A 103 -19.01 -3.67 -22.46
C GLU A 103 -17.65 -4.20 -21.98
N LEU A 104 -17.29 -3.89 -20.74
CA LEU A 104 -16.16 -4.55 -20.08
C LEU A 104 -16.70 -5.71 -19.24
N ARG A 105 -16.31 -6.94 -19.57
CA ARG A 105 -16.70 -8.16 -18.86
C ARG A 105 -15.49 -9.04 -18.66
N ASP A 106 -15.24 -9.44 -17.41
CA ASP A 106 -14.17 -10.39 -17.04
C ASP A 106 -12.78 -10.01 -17.60
N GLY A 107 -12.45 -8.72 -17.55
CA GLY A 107 -11.17 -8.21 -18.07
C GLY A 107 -11.09 -8.17 -19.61
N ARG A 108 -12.23 -8.28 -20.30
CA ARG A 108 -12.30 -8.21 -21.77
C ARG A 108 -13.28 -7.13 -22.22
N VAL A 109 -12.96 -6.50 -23.35
CA VAL A 109 -13.87 -5.61 -24.08
C VAL A 109 -14.68 -6.46 -25.06
N VAL A 110 -15.99 -6.54 -24.83
CA VAL A 110 -16.91 -7.36 -25.61
C VAL A 110 -18.01 -6.49 -26.22
N PRO A 111 -18.69 -6.92 -27.30
CA PRO A 111 -19.89 -6.26 -27.77
C PRO A 111 -20.97 -6.20 -26.68
N GLY A 112 -21.66 -5.07 -26.56
CA GLY A 112 -22.79 -4.93 -25.65
C GLY A 112 -23.98 -5.78 -26.08
N TYR A 113 -24.79 -6.21 -25.11
CA TYR A 113 -26.01 -6.97 -25.43
C TYR A 113 -26.99 -6.12 -26.23
N GLY A 114 -27.61 -6.71 -27.27
CA GLY A 114 -28.64 -6.04 -28.08
C GLY A 114 -28.13 -5.26 -29.30
N VAL A 115 -26.82 -5.15 -29.51
CA VAL A 115 -26.24 -4.54 -30.73
C VAL A 115 -26.16 -5.58 -31.85
N ARG A 116 -27.33 -5.98 -32.38
CA ARG A 116 -27.48 -6.83 -33.58
C ARG A 116 -28.43 -6.14 -34.57
N GLY A 117 -28.13 -4.91 -34.97
CA GLY A 117 -28.68 -4.37 -36.21
C GLY A 117 -27.82 -4.82 -37.38
N GLU A 118 -28.40 -5.09 -38.55
CA GLU A 118 -27.66 -5.26 -39.81
C GLU A 118 -26.73 -4.05 -40.01
N ALA A 119 -25.48 -4.22 -39.60
CA ALA A 119 -24.47 -3.19 -39.71
C ALA A 119 -23.70 -3.43 -41.00
N ASP A 120 -23.54 -2.39 -41.80
CA ASP A 120 -22.61 -2.36 -42.93
C ASP A 120 -21.19 -2.78 -42.45
N GLU A 121 -20.44 -3.51 -43.27
CA GLU A 121 -19.14 -4.08 -42.95
C GLU A 121 -18.15 -3.03 -42.41
N ALA A 122 -18.24 -1.80 -42.91
CA ALA A 122 -17.45 -0.66 -42.46
C ALA A 122 -17.72 -0.28 -40.98
N THR A 123 -18.98 -0.36 -40.54
CA THR A 123 -19.37 -0.08 -39.15
C THR A 123 -18.84 -1.15 -38.19
N ASP A 124 -18.86 -2.41 -38.64
CA ASP A 124 -18.32 -3.53 -37.86
C ASP A 124 -16.79 -3.55 -37.82
N ALA A 125 -16.11 -3.11 -38.87
CA ALA A 125 -14.66 -2.90 -38.86
C ALA A 125 -14.27 -1.82 -37.84
N GLY A 126 -14.95 -0.67 -37.86
CA GLY A 126 -14.71 0.41 -36.90
C GLY A 126 -15.00 0.02 -35.45
N ARG A 127 -16.01 -0.83 -35.19
CA ARG A 127 -16.28 -1.35 -33.85
C ARG A 127 -15.17 -2.29 -33.37
N ARG A 128 -14.67 -3.19 -34.25
CA ARG A 128 -13.56 -4.11 -33.95
C ARG A 128 -12.29 -3.36 -33.61
N GLU A 129 -11.94 -2.33 -34.39
CA GLU A 129 -10.75 -1.50 -34.13
C GLU A 129 -10.84 -0.81 -32.76
N ARG A 130 -12.00 -0.21 -32.44
CA ARG A 130 -12.22 0.41 -31.11
C ARG A 130 -12.10 -0.60 -29.98
N ALA A 131 -12.64 -1.82 -30.17
CA ALA A 131 -12.54 -2.87 -29.17
C ALA A 131 -11.08 -3.27 -28.91
N VAL A 132 -10.26 -3.44 -29.97
CA VAL A 132 -8.82 -3.74 -29.86
C VAL A 132 -8.09 -2.63 -29.10
N ARG A 133 -8.34 -1.37 -29.43
CA ARG A 133 -7.71 -0.23 -28.75
C ARG A 133 -8.09 -0.18 -27.27
N LEU A 134 -9.38 -0.29 -26.95
CA LEU A 134 -9.87 -0.27 -25.56
C LEU A 134 -9.36 -1.49 -24.78
N GLN A 135 -9.20 -2.65 -25.42
CA GLN A 135 -8.58 -3.82 -24.81
C GLN A 135 -7.12 -3.55 -24.46
N GLY A 136 -6.34 -2.95 -25.37
CA GLY A 136 -4.94 -2.59 -25.09
C GLY A 136 -4.80 -1.62 -23.90
N GLU A 137 -5.71 -0.64 -23.79
CA GLU A 137 -5.77 0.25 -22.63
C GLU A 137 -6.13 -0.49 -21.33
N LEU A 138 -7.10 -1.41 -21.39
CA LEU A 138 -7.48 -2.25 -20.27
C LEU A 138 -6.30 -3.12 -19.79
N ASP A 139 -5.60 -3.75 -20.73
CA ASP A 139 -4.46 -4.61 -20.44
C ASP A 139 -3.32 -3.84 -19.78
N LEU A 140 -3.03 -2.63 -20.27
CA LEU A 140 -2.04 -1.74 -19.67
C LEU A 140 -2.42 -1.36 -18.23
N LEU A 141 -3.68 -1.00 -18.01
CA LEU A 141 -4.20 -0.63 -16.69
C LEU A 141 -4.12 -1.80 -15.71
N LEU A 142 -4.50 -3.01 -16.14
CA LEU A 142 -4.40 -4.23 -15.33
C LEU A 142 -2.93 -4.63 -15.08
N ALA A 143 -2.04 -4.48 -16.06
CA ALA A 143 -0.61 -4.75 -15.89
C ALA A 143 0.02 -3.78 -14.88
N GLN A 144 -0.31 -2.49 -14.96
CA GLN A 144 0.11 -1.48 -13.99
C GLN A 144 -0.39 -1.82 -12.58
N HIS A 145 -1.65 -2.24 -12.45
CA HIS A 145 -2.19 -2.69 -11.17
C HIS A 145 -1.41 -3.88 -10.59
N ARG A 146 -1.17 -4.93 -11.39
CA ARG A 146 -0.43 -6.14 -10.95
C ARG A 146 0.99 -5.79 -10.49
N ARG A 147 1.74 -5.05 -11.32
CA ARG A 147 3.12 -4.65 -10.98
C ARG A 147 3.18 -3.86 -9.68
N ARG A 148 2.27 -2.90 -9.47
CA ARG A 148 2.22 -2.11 -8.23
C ARG A 148 1.81 -2.95 -7.03
N ARG A 149 0.86 -3.88 -7.20
CA ARG A 149 0.47 -4.82 -6.14
C ARG A 149 1.65 -5.67 -5.71
N ASP A 150 2.37 -6.25 -6.66
CA ASP A 150 3.47 -7.17 -6.38
C ASP A 150 4.61 -6.43 -5.64
N PHE A 151 4.95 -5.21 -6.10
CA PHE A 151 5.88 -4.33 -5.39
C PHE A 151 5.48 -4.07 -3.93
N VAL A 152 4.22 -3.68 -3.68
CA VAL A 152 3.74 -3.41 -2.31
C VAL A 152 3.77 -4.67 -1.45
N LEU A 153 3.43 -5.84 -2.00
CA LEU A 153 3.49 -7.10 -1.26
C LEU A 153 4.93 -7.45 -0.86
N ASP A 154 5.90 -7.22 -1.73
CA ASP A 154 7.31 -7.46 -1.43
C ASP A 154 7.83 -6.51 -0.35
N GLU A 155 7.49 -5.22 -0.45
CA GLU A 155 7.82 -4.24 0.58
C GLU A 155 7.19 -4.59 1.94
N LEU A 156 5.92 -5.02 1.97
CA LEU A 156 5.24 -5.42 3.20
C LEU A 156 5.88 -6.67 3.83
N ARG A 157 6.28 -7.66 3.02
CA ARG A 157 7.02 -8.84 3.51
C ARG A 157 8.36 -8.45 4.12
N ALA A 158 9.12 -7.60 3.43
CA ALA A 158 10.40 -7.10 3.93
C ALA A 158 10.23 -6.31 5.25
N SER A 159 9.17 -5.51 5.34
CA SER A 159 8.84 -4.73 6.54
C SER A 159 8.44 -5.62 7.70
N ALA A 160 7.61 -6.64 7.45
CA ALA A 160 7.20 -7.60 8.48
C ALA A 160 8.40 -8.36 9.06
N ALA A 161 9.37 -8.73 8.21
CA ALA A 161 10.62 -9.34 8.67
C ALA A 161 11.43 -8.38 9.56
N ARG A 162 11.59 -7.11 9.15
CA ARG A 162 12.28 -6.09 9.96
C ARG A 162 11.58 -5.85 11.31
N LEU A 163 10.26 -5.68 11.31
CA LEU A 163 9.48 -5.49 12.53
C LEU A 163 9.54 -6.69 13.46
N THR A 164 9.61 -7.91 12.92
CA THR A 164 9.81 -9.13 13.74
C THR A 164 11.16 -9.08 14.45
N THR A 165 12.24 -8.77 13.74
CA THR A 165 13.58 -8.60 14.33
C THR A 165 13.61 -7.51 15.40
N LEU A 166 12.96 -6.36 15.13
CA LEU A 166 12.87 -5.26 16.09
C LEU A 166 12.02 -5.63 17.31
N SER A 167 10.91 -6.35 17.12
CA SER A 167 10.07 -6.84 18.23
C SER A 167 10.84 -7.81 19.14
N ASP A 168 11.64 -8.68 18.55
CA ASP A 168 12.52 -9.58 19.30
C ASP A 168 13.62 -8.83 20.05
N ALA A 169 14.16 -7.74 19.47
CA ALA A 169 15.09 -6.86 20.17
C ALA A 169 14.42 -6.17 21.37
N LEU A 170 13.19 -5.64 21.20
CA LEU A 170 12.41 -5.02 22.27
C LEU A 170 12.12 -6.00 23.43
N ARG A 171 11.90 -7.29 23.13
CA ARG A 171 11.66 -8.33 24.14
C ARG A 171 12.92 -8.78 24.88
N ARG A 172 14.10 -8.60 24.26
CA ARG A 172 15.39 -9.05 24.80
C ARG A 172 16.20 -7.92 25.45
N GLY A 173 15.88 -6.66 25.17
CA GLY A 173 16.32 -5.48 25.93
C GLY A 173 15.87 -5.57 27.38
#